data_AF-A0A0V0H3A4-F1
#
_entry.id   AF-A0A0V0H3A4-F1
#
_cell.length_a   1.000
_cell.length_b   1.000
_cell.length_c   1.000
_cell.angle_alpha   90.00
_cell.angle_beta   90.00
_cell.angle_gamma   90.00
#
_symmetry.space_group_name_H-M   'P 1'
#
loop_
_entity.id
_entity.type
_entity.pdbx_description
1 polymer ?
#
loop_
_entity_poly.entity_id
_entity_poly.type
_entity_poly.pdbx_seq_one_letter_code
_entity_poly.pdbx_strand_id
1 'polypeptide(L)'
;MTSHDIQKDIVTACKIETVKAIIEDINSDYFALLVDESRDVSCKGQMVICLRYVDKRGFVMETFIGLVHIKDTSALSLKEAIVDVLAHHSLTLSNVRGQCYDGASNMQGELGGLKR
;
A
#
# COMPACT_ATOMS: atom_id res chain seq x y z
N MET A 1 19.79 -0.43 28.20
CA MET A 1 18.37 -0.25 27.86
C MET A 1 18.27 0.97 26.96
N THR A 2 17.93 0.81 25.68
CA THR A 2 17.66 1.95 24.79
C THR A 2 16.31 2.55 25.15
N SER A 3 16.22 3.88 25.23
CA SER A 3 14.95 4.59 25.49
C SER A 3 13.92 4.20 24.44
N HIS A 4 12.66 4.05 24.87
CA HIS A 4 11.53 3.72 24.01
C HIS A 4 11.35 4.74 22.87
N ASP A 5 11.62 6.01 23.14
CA ASP A 5 11.53 7.07 22.12
C ASP A 5 12.61 6.90 21.05
N ILE A 6 13.84 6.56 21.46
CA ILE A 6 14.95 6.29 20.53
C ILE A 6 14.62 5.07 19.64
N GLN A 7 13.98 4.04 20.20
CA GLN A 7 13.55 2.88 19.41
C GLN A 7 12.51 3.27 18.36
N LYS A 8 11.53 4.10 18.72
CA LYS A 8 10.52 4.61 17.78
C LYS A 8 11.13 5.48 16.67
N ASP A 9 12.09 6.32 17.01
CA ASP A 9 12.77 7.18 16.04
C ASP A 9 13.55 6.34 15.02
N ILE A 10 14.28 5.33 15.49
CA ILE A 10 15.01 4.40 14.62
C ILE A 10 14.03 3.65 13.70
N VAL A 11 12.94 3.10 14.25
CA VAL A 11 11.93 2.40 13.44
C VAL A 11 11.31 3.32 12.39
N THR A 12 11.01 4.56 12.77
CA THR A 12 10.44 5.56 11.85
C THR A 12 11.43 5.93 10.75
N ALA A 13 12.70 6.16 11.09
CA ALA A 13 13.75 6.45 10.12
C ALA A 13 13.93 5.29 9.13
N CYS A 14 14.02 4.05 9.63
CA CYS A 14 14.13 2.86 8.78
C CYS A 14 12.92 2.72 7.83
N LYS A 15 11.70 2.97 8.33
CA LYS A 15 10.50 2.95 7.49
C LYS A 15 10.60 3.98 6.36
N ILE A 16 10.93 5.23 6.68
CA ILE A 16 10.99 6.32 5.71
C ILE A 16 12.04 6.02 4.63
N GLU A 17 13.26 5.67 5.03
CA GLU A 17 14.36 5.42 4.08
C GLU A 17 14.09 4.18 3.22
N THR A 18 13.50 3.13 3.79
CA THR A 18 13.15 1.92 3.01
C THR A 18 12.12 2.22 1.94
N VAL A 19 11.03 2.92 2.29
CA VAL A 19 10.00 3.26 1.29
C VAL A 19 10.56 4.22 0.26
N LYS A 20 11.37 5.21 0.67
CA LYS A 20 12.02 6.12 -0.27
C LYS A 20 12.86 5.38 -1.30
N ALA A 21 13.68 4.41 -0.88
CA ALA A 21 14.47 3.59 -1.79
C ALA A 21 13.59 2.81 -2.79
N ILE A 22 12.46 2.26 -2.34
CA ILE A 22 11.48 1.59 -3.21
C ILE A 22 10.92 2.55 -4.26
N ILE A 23 10.51 3.77 -3.86
CA ILE A 23 9.95 4.77 -4.78
C ILE A 23 10.99 5.24 -5.81
N GLU A 24 12.24 5.43 -5.39
CA GLU A 24 13.35 5.78 -6.29
C GLU A 24 13.70 4.66 -7.28
N ASP A 25 13.47 3.41 -6.89
CA ASP A 25 13.65 2.24 -7.75
C ASP A 25 12.55 2.13 -8.81
N ILE A 26 11.29 2.41 -8.44
CA ILE A 26 10.15 2.51 -9.37
C ILE A 26 10.37 3.64 -10.39
N ASN A 27 11.03 4.73 -10.01
CA ASN A 27 11.42 5.82 -10.91
C ASN A 27 10.23 6.44 -11.69
N SER A 28 9.08 6.60 -11.04
CA SER A 28 7.82 7.07 -11.66
C SER A 28 7.27 6.19 -12.80
N ASP A 29 7.76 4.97 -12.92
CA ASP A 29 7.25 3.98 -13.87
C ASP A 29 5.95 3.35 -13.35
N TYR A 30 5.41 2.41 -14.12
CA TYR A 30 4.19 1.69 -13.85
C TYR A 30 4.36 0.62 -12.77
N PHE A 31 3.30 0.43 -12.00
CA PHE A 31 3.23 -0.60 -10.97
C PHE A 31 1.83 -1.22 -10.87
N ALA A 32 1.73 -2.37 -10.23
CA ALA A 32 0.48 -2.98 -9.84
C ALA A 32 0.28 -2.87 -8.32
N LEU A 33 -0.97 -2.66 -7.90
CA LEU A 33 -1.37 -2.68 -6.50
C LEU A 33 -1.73 -4.10 -6.09
N LEU A 34 -1.16 -4.54 -4.97
CA LEU A 34 -1.54 -5.76 -4.27
C LEU A 34 -2.06 -5.34 -2.89
N VAL A 35 -3.33 -5.58 -2.62
CA VAL A 35 -3.99 -5.14 -1.40
C VAL A 35 -4.65 -6.33 -0.73
N ASP A 36 -4.40 -6.46 0.56
CA ASP A 36 -4.93 -7.52 1.39
C ASP A 36 -5.64 -6.94 2.62
N GLU A 37 -6.80 -7.49 2.95
CA GLU A 37 -7.63 -7.08 4.07
C GLU A 37 -7.59 -8.15 5.16
N SER A 38 -7.30 -7.74 6.39
CA SER A 38 -7.33 -8.63 7.54
C SER A 38 -7.99 -7.96 8.75
N ARG A 39 -8.17 -8.72 9.83
CA ARG A 39 -8.64 -8.20 11.10
C ARG A 39 -7.60 -8.49 12.18
N ASP A 40 -7.34 -7.50 13.02
CA ASP A 40 -6.48 -7.69 14.18
C ASP A 40 -7.18 -8.52 15.28
N VAL A 41 -6.44 -8.83 16.35
CA VAL A 41 -6.95 -9.58 17.51
C VAL A 41 -8.10 -8.89 18.25
N SER A 42 -8.33 -7.59 17.99
CA SER A 42 -9.43 -6.79 18.54
C SER A 42 -10.58 -6.63 17.54
N CYS A 43 -10.60 -7.41 16.46
CA CYS A 43 -11.58 -7.36 15.37
C CYS A 43 -11.61 -6.03 14.60
N LYS A 44 -10.53 -5.24 14.63
CA LYS A 44 -10.40 -4.01 13.83
C LYS A 44 -9.84 -4.34 12.46
N GLY A 45 -10.40 -3.72 11.42
CA GLY A 45 -9.94 -3.90 10.06
C GLY A 45 -8.54 -3.32 9.84
N GLN A 46 -7.71 -4.08 9.14
CA GLN A 46 -6.39 -3.65 8.68
C GLN A 46 -6.28 -3.94 7.18
N MET A 47 -5.58 -3.06 6.49
CA MET A 47 -5.30 -3.19 5.07
C MET A 47 -3.80 -3.09 4.84
N VAL A 48 -3.25 -4.11 4.19
CA VAL A 48 -1.86 -4.16 3.74
C VAL A 48 -1.81 -3.72 2.29
N ILE A 49 -0.87 -2.84 1.97
CA ILE A 49 -0.64 -2.37 0.60
C ILE A 49 0.79 -2.73 0.20
N CYS A 50 0.88 -3.48 -0.89
CA CYS A 50 2.11 -3.87 -1.56
C CYS A 50 2.08 -3.38 -3.01
N LEU A 51 3.26 -3.09 -3.55
CA LEU A 51 3.46 -2.74 -4.95
C LEU A 51 4.17 -3.88 -5.66
N ARG A 52 3.75 -4.20 -6.88
CA ARG A 52 4.49 -5.07 -7.81
C ARG A 52 4.96 -4.24 -9.01
N TYR A 53 6.25 -4.18 -9.27
CA TYR A 53 6.83 -3.40 -10.36
C TYR A 53 8.06 -4.11 -10.96
N VAL A 54 8.63 -3.55 -12.02
CA VAL A 54 9.88 -4.06 -12.61
C VAL A 54 11.01 -3.08 -12.28
N ASP A 55 12.08 -3.56 -11.65
CA ASP A 55 13.23 -2.73 -11.30
C ASP A 55 14.03 -2.31 -12.55
N LYS A 56 15.02 -1.43 -12.35
CA LYS A 56 15.92 -0.96 -13.41
C LYS A 56 16.75 -2.08 -14.06
N ARG A 57 16.80 -3.25 -13.44
CA ARG A 57 17.53 -4.44 -13.92
C ARG A 57 16.60 -5.43 -14.65
N GLY A 58 15.31 -5.14 -14.72
CA GLY A 58 14.31 -5.98 -15.38
C GLY A 58 13.74 -7.10 -14.51
N PHE A 59 13.96 -7.08 -13.19
CA PHE A 59 13.39 -8.06 -12.27
C PHE A 59 12.05 -7.60 -11.72
N VAL A 60 11.12 -8.54 -11.58
CA VAL A 60 9.85 -8.29 -10.90
C VAL A 60 10.11 -8.17 -9.41
N MET A 61 9.72 -7.03 -8.84
CA MET A 61 9.84 -6.72 -7.42
C MET A 61 8.46 -6.63 -6.80
N GLU A 62 8.33 -7.16 -5.59
CA GLU A 62 7.15 -7.02 -4.75
C GLU A 62 7.56 -6.42 -3.42
N THR A 63 7.00 -5.25 -3.09
CA THR A 63 7.46 -4.46 -1.96
C THR A 63 6.28 -3.96 -1.14
N PHE A 64 6.33 -4.19 0.17
CA PHE A 64 5.39 -3.64 1.13
C PHE A 64 5.64 -2.15 1.32
N ILE A 65 4.57 -1.33 1.25
CA ILE A 65 4.67 0.13 1.42
C ILE A 65 3.86 0.64 2.63
N GLY A 66 2.89 -0.12 3.12
CA GLY A 66 2.12 0.34 4.27
C GLY A 66 1.08 -0.64 4.79
N LEU A 67 0.78 -0.47 6.08
CA LEU A 67 -0.35 -1.09 6.78
C LEU A 67 -1.21 0.04 7.34
N VAL A 68 -2.49 0.02 7.00
CA VAL A 68 -3.47 1.03 7.39
C VAL A 68 -4.55 0.39 8.24
N HIS A 69 -4.93 1.05 9.32
CA HIS A 69 -6.11 0.67 10.08
C HIS A 69 -7.33 1.30 9.41
N ILE A 70 -8.27 0.46 8.99
CA ILE A 70 -9.51 0.88 8.34
C ILE A 70 -10.67 0.77 9.33
N LYS A 71 -11.59 1.74 9.27
CA LYS A 71 -12.77 1.77 10.15
C LYS A 71 -13.76 0.66 9.80
N ASP A 72 -13.90 0.39 8.51
CA ASP A 72 -14.76 -0.61 7.92
C ASP A 72 -14.15 -1.11 6.60
N THR A 73 -14.70 -2.22 6.09
CA THR A 73 -14.29 -2.87 4.84
C THR A 73 -15.16 -2.42 3.66
N SER A 74 -15.74 -1.21 3.72
CA SER A 74 -16.49 -0.68 2.58
C SER A 74 -15.55 -0.28 1.44
N ALA A 75 -16.02 -0.39 0.20
CA ALA A 75 -15.23 -0.03 -0.97
C ALA A 75 -14.70 1.41 -0.93
N LEU A 76 -15.51 2.34 -0.40
CA LEU A 76 -15.15 3.74 -0.25
C LEU A 76 -13.99 3.92 0.74
N SER A 77 -14.11 3.37 1.95
CA SER A 77 -13.07 3.46 2.98
C SER A 77 -11.74 2.86 2.52
N LEU A 78 -11.80 1.72 1.81
CA LEU A 78 -10.62 1.07 1.25
C LEU A 78 -9.96 1.94 0.18
N LYS A 79 -10.75 2.49 -0.74
CA LYS A 79 -10.27 3.38 -1.80
C LYS A 79 -9.61 4.63 -1.23
N GLU A 80 -10.25 5.30 -0.28
CA GLU A 80 -9.70 6.49 0.37
C GLU A 80 -8.35 6.17 1.03
N ALA A 81 -8.27 5.07 1.78
CA ALA A 81 -7.04 4.64 2.41
C ALA A 81 -5.92 4.31 1.38
N ILE A 82 -6.24 3.70 0.24
CA ILE A 82 -5.26 3.47 -0.84
C ILE A 82 -4.77 4.79 -1.44
N VAL A 83 -5.69 5.71 -1.76
CA VAL A 83 -5.35 7.02 -2.33
C VAL A 83 -4.46 7.81 -1.39
N ASP A 84 -4.78 7.82 -0.10
CA ASP A 84 -4.00 8.52 0.92
C ASP A 84 -2.58 7.96 1.05
N VAL A 85 -2.43 6.63 1.04
CA VAL A 85 -1.10 5.98 1.10
C VAL A 85 -0.28 6.30 -0.14
N LEU A 86 -0.88 6.23 -1.32
CA LEU A 86 -0.17 6.58 -2.56
C LEU A 86 0.25 8.05 -2.57
N ALA A 87 -0.66 8.96 -2.20
CA ALA A 87 -0.36 10.39 -2.12
C ALA A 87 0.75 10.69 -1.10
N HIS A 88 0.76 10.01 0.04
CA HIS A 88 1.81 10.15 1.06
C HIS A 88 3.21 9.77 0.54
N HIS A 89 3.28 8.87 -0.43
CA HIS A 89 4.52 8.43 -1.07
C HIS A 89 4.76 9.07 -2.44
N SER A 90 4.04 10.15 -2.78
CA SER A 90 4.12 10.83 -4.08
C SER A 90 3.85 9.92 -5.27
N LEU A 91 3.07 8.85 -5.07
CA LEU A 91 2.59 7.96 -6.11
C LEU A 91 1.20 8.39 -6.57
N THR A 92 0.90 8.08 -7.82
CA THR A 92 -0.38 8.43 -8.46
C THR A 92 -1.07 7.18 -8.98
N LEU A 93 -2.41 7.15 -8.84
CA LEU A 93 -3.25 6.12 -9.44
C LEU A 93 -3.08 6.03 -10.97
N SER A 94 -2.66 7.11 -11.64
CA SER A 94 -2.42 7.09 -13.09
C SER A 94 -1.29 6.14 -13.52
N ASN A 95 -0.38 5.80 -12.59
CA ASN A 95 0.73 4.89 -12.84
C ASN A 95 0.36 3.43 -12.51
N VAL A 96 -0.84 3.18 -11.99
CA VAL A 96 -1.31 1.83 -11.68
C VAL A 96 -1.76 1.12 -12.96
N ARG A 97 -1.18 -0.06 -13.22
CA ARG A 97 -1.50 -0.89 -14.40
C ARG A 97 -2.15 -2.24 -14.07
N GLY A 98 -2.19 -2.60 -12.80
CA GLY A 98 -2.89 -3.79 -12.31
C GLY A 98 -3.33 -3.58 -10.88
N GLN A 99 -4.41 -4.22 -10.47
CA GLN A 99 -4.91 -4.17 -9.10
C GLN A 99 -5.39 -5.56 -8.69
N CYS A 100 -4.91 -6.04 -7.55
CA CYS A 100 -5.26 -7.31 -6.95
C CYS A 100 -5.74 -7.03 -5.52
N TYR A 101 -6.97 -7.41 -5.23
CA TYR A 101 -7.62 -7.23 -3.94
C TYR A 101 -8.06 -8.61 -3.45
N ASP A 102 -7.60 -9.04 -2.27
CA ASP A 102 -8.24 -10.16 -1.58
C ASP A 102 -9.54 -9.66 -0.91
N GLY A 103 -10.63 -10.43 -0.95
CA GLY A 103 -11.95 -9.96 -0.49
C GLY A 103 -12.82 -9.26 -1.54
N ALA A 104 -12.72 -9.70 -2.80
CA ALA A 104 -13.38 -9.14 -4.00
C ALA A 104 -14.90 -8.83 -3.88
N SER A 105 -15.64 -9.36 -2.90
CA SER A 105 -17.08 -9.11 -2.75
C SER A 105 -17.42 -7.65 -2.46
N ASN A 106 -16.58 -6.92 -1.71
CA ASN A 106 -16.85 -5.51 -1.37
C ASN A 106 -16.26 -4.55 -2.41
N MET A 107 -15.13 -4.90 -3.02
CA MET A 107 -14.46 -4.05 -4.02
C MET A 107 -15.02 -4.22 -5.44
N GLN A 108 -15.75 -5.30 -5.76
CA GLN A 108 -16.40 -5.47 -7.06
C GLN A 108 -17.69 -4.65 -7.23
N GLY A 109 -18.40 -4.34 -6.14
CA GLY A 109 -19.81 -3.89 -6.18
C GLY A 109 -20.03 -2.45 -6.66
N GLU A 110 -19.09 -1.53 -6.38
CA GLU A 110 -19.23 -0.11 -6.74
C GLU A 110 -18.13 0.39 -7.69
N LEU A 111 -17.02 -0.35 -7.83
CA LEU A 111 -15.91 0.04 -8.69
C LEU A 111 -16.04 -0.44 -10.13
N GLY A 112 -17.12 -1.15 -10.49
CA GLY A 112 -17.36 -1.61 -11.86
C GLY A 112 -16.08 -2.08 -12.55
N GLY A 113 -15.27 -2.89 -11.84
CA GLY A 113 -13.89 -3.23 -12.16
C GLY A 113 -13.16 -2.24 -13.06
N LEU A 114 -12.72 -1.08 -12.56
CA LEU A 114 -11.93 -0.08 -13.32
C LEU A 114 -12.30 -0.01 -14.80
N LYS A 115 -13.51 0.45 -15.08
CA LYS A 115 -13.86 0.80 -16.46
C LYS A 115 -13.15 2.09 -16.86
N ARG A 116 -12.43 1.94 -17.97
CA ARG A 116 -11.59 2.85 -18.75
C ARG A 116 -11.95 4.34 -18.70
#